data_AF-A0A453K684-F1
#
_entry.id   AF-A0A453K684-F1
#
_cell.length_a   1.000
_cell.length_b   1.000
_cell.length_c   1.000
_cell.angle_alpha   90.00
_cell.angle_beta   90.00
_cell.angle_gamma   90.00
#
_symmetry.space_group_name_H-M   'P 1'
#
loop_
_entity.id
_entity.type
_entity.pdbx_description
1 polymer ?
#
loop_
_entity_poly.entity_id
_entity_poly.type
_entity_poly.pdbx_seq_one_letter_code
_entity_poly.pdbx_strand_id
1 'polypeptide(L)' 'CAWSGLDLQFSADERALFFASTMMNLRNGSTAYFLEDRWINGQSLREIALALYNCIPKRRRKIRTVAQGLQGHSC' A
#
# COMPACT_ATOMS: atom_id res chain seq x y z
N CYS A 1 -0.53 -17.70 -18.77
CA CYS A 1 -1.25 -17.19 -17.59
C CYS A 1 -2.19 -16.08 -18.03
N ALA A 2 -3.50 -16.32 -18.02
CA ALA A 2 -4.53 -15.52 -18.68
C ALA A 2 -4.98 -14.26 -17.90
N TRP A 3 -4.03 -13.52 -17.28
CA TRP A 3 -4.34 -12.38 -16.40
C TRP A 3 -3.53 -11.12 -16.69
N SER A 4 -2.76 -11.05 -17.78
CA SER A 4 -1.85 -9.92 -18.03
C SER A 4 -2.40 -8.85 -18.99
N GLY A 5 -3.72 -8.80 -19.26
CA GLY A 5 -4.20 -8.06 -20.44
C GLY A 5 -5.59 -7.41 -20.37
N LEU A 6 -6.19 -7.27 -19.19
CA LEU A 6 -7.40 -6.45 -19.05
C LEU A 6 -7.02 -5.19 -18.28
N ASP A 7 -6.81 -4.10 -19.01
CA ASP A 7 -6.86 -2.75 -18.44
C ASP A 7 -8.31 -2.50 -18.00
N LEU A 8 -8.71 -3.13 -16.90
CA LEU A 8 -9.99 -2.90 -16.26
C LEU A 8 -9.92 -1.49 -15.71
N GLN A 9 -10.45 -0.55 -16.50
CA GLN A 9 -10.63 0.83 -16.12
C GLN A 9 -11.71 0.90 -15.05
N PHE A 10 -11.38 0.48 -13.84
CA PHE A 10 -12.28 0.53 -12.70
C PHE A 10 -12.56 1.98 -12.34
N SER A 11 -13.85 2.29 -12.12
CA SER A 11 -14.25 3.58 -11.57
C SER A 11 -13.70 3.76 -10.15
N ALA A 12 -13.69 5.01 -9.66
CA ALA A 12 -13.32 5.28 -8.28
C ALA A 12 -14.21 4.52 -7.28
N ASP A 13 -15.50 4.37 -7.59
CA ASP A 13 -16.48 3.68 -6.76
C ASP A 13 -16.26 2.16 -6.75
N GLU A 14 -15.94 1.57 -7.89
CA GLU A 14 -15.60 0.13 -7.97
C GLU A 14 -14.34 -0.19 -7.18
N ARG A 15 -13.32 0.68 -7.25
CA ARG A 15 -12.12 0.56 -6.41
C ARG A 15 -12.46 0.72 -4.93
N ALA A 16 -13.31 1.69 -4.58
CA ALA A 16 -13.75 1.88 -3.21
C ALA A 16 -14.50 0.66 -2.68
N LEU A 17 -15.42 0.09 -3.47
CA LEU A 17 -16.16 -1.12 -3.12
C LEU A 17 -15.22 -2.31 -2.94
N PHE A 18 -14.28 -2.51 -3.86
CA PHE A 18 -13.26 -3.55 -3.75
C PHE A 18 -12.44 -3.43 -2.46
N PHE A 19 -12.02 -2.22 -2.10
CA PHE A 19 -11.28 -2.00 -0.86
C PHE A 19 -12.16 -2.13 0.39
N ALA A 20 -13.43 -1.75 0.32
CA ALA A 20 -14.37 -1.93 1.42
C ALA A 20 -14.70 -3.41 1.67
N SER A 21 -14.73 -4.22 0.61
CA SER A 21 -15.07 -5.66 0.67
C SER A 21 -13.87 -6.58 0.84
N THR A 22 -12.64 -6.10 0.65
CA THR A 22 -11.43 -6.93 0.64
C THR A 22 -10.49 -6.52 1.77
N MET A 23 -10.15 -7.48 2.63
CA MET A 23 -9.13 -7.29 3.66
C MET A 23 -7.76 -7.75 3.15
N MET A 24 -6.78 -6.86 3.16
CA MET A 24 -5.39 -7.21 2.84
C MET A 24 -4.73 -7.88 4.05
N ASN A 25 -4.52 -9.20 3.99
CA ASN A 25 -3.71 -9.90 4.99
C ASN A 25 -2.23 -9.75 4.66
N LEU A 26 -1.56 -8.90 5.42
CA LEU A 26 -0.13 -8.69 5.32
C LEU A 26 0.61 -9.90 5.93
N ARG A 27 1.01 -10.86 5.11
CA ARG A 27 1.68 -12.09 5.60
C ARG A 27 3.02 -11.79 6.28
N ASN A 28 4.06 -11.57 5.49
CA ASN A 28 5.42 -11.30 5.97
C ASN A 28 5.87 -9.89 5.59
N GLY A 29 4.98 -9.08 5.00
CA GLY A 29 5.28 -7.70 4.59
C GLY A 29 6.38 -7.55 3.55
N SER A 30 6.85 -8.62 2.90
CA SER A 30 8.04 -8.58 2.03
C SER A 30 7.74 -8.06 0.62
N THR A 31 6.47 -7.97 0.23
CA THR A 31 6.04 -7.51 -1.10
C THR A 31 5.22 -6.22 -1.06
N ALA A 32 4.59 -5.91 0.08
CA ALA A 32 3.83 -4.69 0.24
C ALA A 32 4.77 -3.52 0.57
N TYR A 33 4.57 -2.36 -0.06
CA TYR A 33 5.30 -1.14 0.20
C TYR A 33 4.80 -0.43 1.46
N PHE A 34 5.74 -0.02 2.32
CA PHE A 34 5.43 0.61 3.61
C PHE A 34 4.66 1.93 3.48
N LEU A 35 4.92 2.72 2.44
CA LEU A 35 4.34 4.07 2.28
C LEU A 35 3.13 4.11 1.35
N GLU A 36 3.04 3.18 0.41
CA GLU A 36 2.04 3.22 -0.67
C GLU A 36 0.89 2.24 -0.43
N ASP A 37 1.16 1.06 0.14
CA ASP A 37 0.13 0.03 0.26
C ASP A 37 -0.71 0.19 1.53
N ARG A 38 -1.93 -0.35 1.47
CA ARG A 38 -2.95 -0.26 2.51
C ARG A 38 -2.80 -1.33 3.59
N TRP A 39 -1.65 -1.36 4.24
CA TRP A 39 -1.28 -2.44 5.15
C TRP A 39 -1.65 -2.16 6.63
N ILE A 40 -2.06 -0.94 6.97
CA ILE A 40 -2.44 -0.55 8.34
C ILE A 40 -3.96 -0.55 8.43
N ASN A 41 -4.57 -1.63 8.93
CA ASN A 41 -6.03 -1.76 9.03
C ASN A 41 -6.77 -1.47 7.70
N GLY A 42 -6.17 -1.82 6.56
CA GLY A 42 -6.74 -1.52 5.24
C GLY A 42 -6.56 -0.07 4.77
N GLN A 43 -5.72 0.72 5.46
CA GLN A 43 -5.36 2.09 5.10
C GLN A 43 -3.86 2.21 4.82
N SER A 44 -3.53 3.15 3.93
CA SER A 44 -2.16 3.52 3.58
C SER A 44 -1.65 4.67 4.45
N LEU A 45 -0.33 4.86 4.51
CA LEU A 45 0.23 5.99 5.26
C LEU A 45 -0.20 7.35 4.68
N ARG A 46 -0.51 7.40 3.38
CA ARG A 46 -1.07 8.59 2.73
C ARG A 46 -2.44 8.97 3.29
N GLU A 47 -3.27 7.98 3.60
CA GLU A 47 -4.63 8.18 4.13
C GLU A 47 -4.62 8.56 5.61
N ILE A 48 -3.66 8.04 6.38
CA ILE A 48 -3.56 8.29 7.82
C ILE A 48 -2.73 9.56 8.13
N ALA A 49 -1.66 9.81 7.37
CA ALA A 49 -0.68 10.86 7.67
C ALA A 49 -0.15 11.56 6.40
N LEU A 50 -1.05 12.24 5.69
CA LEU A 50 -0.74 12.94 4.43
C LEU A 50 0.43 13.92 4.55
N ALA A 51 0.55 14.65 5.66
CA ALA A 51 1.63 15.61 5.89
C ALA A 51 3.01 14.92 5.89
N LEU A 52 3.15 13.82 6.62
CA LEU A 52 4.36 12.98 6.62
C LEU A 52 4.64 12.41 5.22
N TYR A 53 3.61 11.91 4.55
CA TYR A 53 3.74 11.35 3.20
C TYR A 53 4.22 12.39 2.17
N ASN A 54 3.79 13.65 2.30
CA ASN A 54 4.20 14.74 1.41
C ASN A 54 5.66 15.16 1.61
N CYS A 55 6.20 15.03 2.82
CA CYS A 55 7.62 15.29 3.11
C CYS A 55 8.55 14.26 2.47
N ILE A 56 8.03 13.08 2.07
CA ILE A 56 8.84 11.99 1.52
C ILE A 56 8.90 12.13 -0.02
N PRO A 57 10.10 12.24 -0.61
CA PRO A 57 10.27 12.30 -2.06
C PRO A 57 9.66 11.09 -2.75
N LYS A 58 8.99 11.29 -3.90
CA LYS A 58 8.32 10.22 -4.66
C LYS A 58 9.23 9.00 -4.91
N ARG A 59 10.51 9.24 -5.22
CA ARG A 59 11.52 8.19 -5.44
C ARG A 59 11.68 7.25 -4.23
N ARG A 60 11.45 7.73 -3.00
CA ARG A 60 11.62 6.95 -1.77
C ARG A 60 10.38 6.16 -1.34
N ARG A 61 9.21 6.41 -1.94
CA ARG A 61 7.95 5.83 -1.48
C ARG A 61 7.81 4.33 -1.77
N LYS A 62 8.46 3.86 -2.84
CA LYS A 62 8.47 2.43 -3.26
C LYS A 62 9.83 1.74 -3.04
N ILE A 63 10.64 2.25 -2.11
CA ILE A 63 11.95 1.64 -1.82
C ILE A 63 11.82 0.55 -0.75
N ARG A 64 11.00 0.79 0.28
CA ARG A 64 10.92 -0.07 1.44
C ARG A 64 9.61 -0.83 1.49
N THR A 65 9.74 -2.13 1.70
CA THR A 65 8.60 -3.00 1.99
C THR A 65 8.21 -2.88 3.46
N VAL A 66 7.03 -3.35 3.84
CA VAL A 66 6.56 -3.27 5.22
C VAL A 66 7.50 -4.02 6.17
N ALA A 67 8.00 -5.19 5.75
CA ALA A 67 8.98 -5.96 6.52
C ALA A 67 10.24 -5.14 6.85
N GLN A 68 10.79 -4.46 5.84
CA GLN A 68 11.98 -3.64 5.98
C GLN A 68 11.71 -2.37 6.80
N GLY A 69 10.52 -1.78 6.66
CA GLY A 69 10.10 -0.61 7.43
C GLY A 69 9.97 -0.91 8.92
N LEU A 70 9.34 -2.04 9.27
CA LEU A 70 9.13 -2.47 10.65
C LEU A 70 10.43 -2.93 11.33
N GLN A 71 11.35 -3.56 10.59
CA GLN A 71 12.67 -3.96 11.12
C GLN A 71 13.57 -2.76 11.45
N GLY A 72 13.32 -1.58 10.88
CA GLY A 72 14.11 -0.37 11.13
C GLY A 72 13.90 0.29 12.50
N HIS A 73 13.02 -0.26 13.35
CA HIS A 73 12.70 0.28 14.68
C HIS A 73 13.36 -0.48 15.86
N SER A 74 14.07 -1.58 15.60
CA SER A 74 14.86 -2.27 16.62
C SER A 74 16.26 -1.65 16.70
N CYS A 75 16.35 -0.52 17.39
CA CYS A 75 17.58 -0.06 18.03
C CYS A 75 17.51 -0.46 19.51
#